data_AF-A0A5B1LCJ4-F1
#
_entry.id   AF-A0A5B1LCJ4-F1
#
_cell.length_a   1.000
_cell.length_b   1.000
_cell.length_c   1.000
_cell.angle_alpha   90.00
_cell.angle_beta   90.00
_cell.angle_gamma   90.00
#
_symmetry.space_group_name_H-M   'P 1'
#
loop_
_entity.id
_entity.type
_entity.pdbx_description
1 polymer ?
#
loop_
_entity_poly.entity_id
_entity_poly.type
_entity_poly.pdbx_seq_one_letter_code
_entity_poly.pdbx_strand_id
1 'polypeptide(L)'
;MEPLGRGDPRARRPRGAHGFVRSRDGLYRPEELYDATPYSTSSDARAYQWSSEDRSPDALLTRALHDESIDQALGRWCDPRKLVGVMGGHAAERGSQEYADATRLGRTLGATHTVATGGGPGAMEAANLGASLAEADDAAVDEALGVLAEVPSFRPSVDAWVDAAWRARALCPTPSPNLGVPTWFYGHEPPNVFATSIAKYFRNAQREAILLMICDAGIVFLPGAGGTVQEIFQDACENYYATGDKVAPMVLVGRRYWTETLPAWQLLTALARGRAMEDHVHLVDTVDEAAALLNRPPVSRPSAPDAR
;
A
#
# COMPACT_ATOMS: atom_id res chain seq x y z
N MET A 1 7.20 27.06 47.20
CA MET A 1 6.12 26.81 46.21
C MET A 1 6.16 27.95 45.21
N GLU A 2 6.78 27.72 44.06
CA GLU A 2 6.63 28.53 42.85
C GLU A 2 6.14 27.56 41.76
N PRO A 3 5.17 27.95 40.91
CA PRO A 3 4.58 27.01 39.98
C PRO A 3 5.43 26.89 38.71
N LEU A 4 5.76 25.65 38.35
CA LEU A 4 6.31 25.28 37.05
C LEU A 4 5.34 25.72 35.94
N GLY A 5 5.77 26.69 35.13
CA GLY A 5 5.02 27.18 33.99
C GLY A 5 4.73 26.06 32.98
N ARG A 6 3.46 25.94 32.60
CA ARG A 6 3.02 25.09 31.49
C ARG A 6 3.64 25.62 30.20
N GLY A 7 4.48 24.80 29.55
CA GLY A 7 5.02 25.10 28.23
C GLY A 7 3.92 25.18 27.17
N ASP A 8 4.06 26.13 26.26
CA ASP A 8 3.19 26.36 25.11
C ASP A 8 3.23 25.14 24.14
N PRO A 9 2.08 24.52 23.82
CA PRO A 9 2.01 23.41 22.86
C PRO A 9 2.36 23.80 21.41
N ARG A 10 2.66 25.09 21.13
CA ARG A 10 3.12 25.58 19.83
C ARG A 10 4.64 25.79 19.74
N ALA A 11 5.42 25.23 20.66
CA ALA A 11 6.88 25.22 20.55
C ALA A 11 7.32 24.59 19.21
N ARG A 12 7.86 25.43 18.32
CA ARG A 12 8.34 25.05 16.98
C ARG A 12 9.27 23.84 17.10
N ARG A 13 8.86 22.70 16.53
CA ARG A 13 9.70 21.50 16.37
C ARG A 13 11.00 21.90 15.65
N PRO A 14 12.16 21.34 16.03
CA PRO A 14 13.41 21.64 15.36
C PRO A 14 13.32 21.20 13.90
N ARG A 15 13.21 22.17 12.99
CA ARG A 15 13.40 21.96 11.56
C ARG A 15 14.87 21.57 11.38
N GLY A 16 15.15 20.46 10.70
CA GLY A 16 16.52 20.14 10.30
C GLY A 16 17.09 21.25 9.39
N ALA A 17 18.39 21.21 9.13
CA ALA A 17 19.13 22.24 8.37
C ALA A 17 18.56 22.56 6.96
N HIS A 18 17.57 21.81 6.48
CA HIS A 18 16.93 21.95 5.17
C HIS A 18 15.39 22.03 5.20
N GLY A 19 14.78 22.30 6.37
CA GLY A 19 13.32 22.50 6.47
C GLY A 19 12.47 21.21 6.45
N PHE A 20 13.08 20.03 6.34
CA PHE A 20 12.40 18.74 6.40
C PHE A 20 12.00 18.37 7.85
N VAL A 21 10.80 17.79 8.01
CA VAL A 21 10.24 17.38 9.30
C VAL A 21 10.90 16.07 9.75
N ARG A 22 11.72 16.15 10.79
CA ARG A 22 12.49 15.01 11.34
C ARG A 22 11.64 13.93 12.01
N SER A 23 10.44 14.27 12.48
CA SER A 23 9.55 13.36 13.20
C SER A 23 8.11 13.86 13.10
N ARG A 24 7.18 12.95 12.79
CA ARG A 24 5.74 13.21 12.64
C ARG A 24 4.94 12.33 13.60
N ASP A 25 3.78 12.84 14.02
CA ASP A 25 2.89 12.10 14.94
C ASP A 25 1.91 11.17 14.19
N GLY A 26 1.73 11.38 12.89
CA GLY A 26 0.81 10.63 12.05
C GLY A 26 1.37 10.37 10.65
N LEU A 27 0.66 9.51 9.91
CA LEU A 27 0.93 9.25 8.49
C LEU A 27 0.60 10.48 7.65
N TYR A 28 1.22 10.56 6.47
CA TYR A 28 0.94 11.64 5.52
C TYR A 28 -0.47 11.53 4.97
N ARG A 29 -1.09 12.66 4.70
CA ARG A 29 -2.21 12.74 3.75
C ARG A 29 -1.70 13.12 2.36
N PRO A 30 -2.40 12.73 1.28
CA PRO A 30 -2.03 13.12 -0.08
C PRO A 30 -1.85 14.65 -0.25
N GLU A 31 -2.68 15.47 0.40
CA GLU A 31 -2.61 16.93 0.31
C GLU A 31 -1.32 17.50 0.91
N GLU A 32 -0.71 16.81 1.88
CA GLU A 32 0.59 17.21 2.43
C GLU A 32 1.73 16.95 1.45
N LEU A 33 1.61 15.91 0.62
CA LEU A 33 2.63 15.53 -0.36
C LEU A 33 2.54 16.39 -1.62
N TYR A 34 1.32 16.76 -2.02
CA TYR A 34 0.99 17.62 -3.16
C TYR A 34 0.63 19.06 -2.74
N ASP A 35 1.38 19.63 -1.81
CA ASP A 35 1.11 20.95 -1.20
C ASP A 35 1.43 22.17 -2.09
N ALA A 36 1.97 21.94 -3.30
CA ALA A 36 2.32 23.00 -4.24
C ALA A 36 2.18 22.54 -5.70
N THR A 37 1.94 23.50 -6.59
CA THR A 37 1.85 23.32 -8.05
C THR A 37 2.85 24.26 -8.73
N PRO A 38 3.67 23.78 -9.69
CA PRO A 38 3.70 22.42 -10.24
C PRO A 38 4.26 21.38 -9.25
N TYR A 39 4.01 20.09 -9.50
CA TYR A 39 4.43 18.94 -8.68
C TYR A 39 5.91 18.99 -8.32
N SER A 40 6.77 19.48 -9.22
CA SER A 40 8.21 19.63 -8.98
C SER A 40 8.55 20.53 -7.79
N THR A 41 7.63 21.39 -7.34
CA THR A 41 7.79 22.26 -6.17
C THR A 41 7.12 21.74 -4.90
N SER A 42 6.40 20.62 -4.99
CA SER A 42 5.70 19.98 -3.89
C SER A 42 6.66 19.47 -2.80
N SER A 43 6.13 19.24 -1.61
CA SER A 43 6.83 18.61 -0.50
C SER A 43 7.37 17.24 -0.89
N ASP A 44 6.62 16.46 -1.68
CA ASP A 44 7.08 15.15 -2.14
C ASP A 44 8.31 15.24 -3.05
N ALA A 45 8.24 16.09 -4.08
CA ALA A 45 9.33 16.27 -5.03
C ALA A 45 10.58 16.87 -4.37
N ARG A 46 10.41 17.84 -3.47
CA ARG A 46 11.53 18.44 -2.70
C ARG A 46 12.18 17.43 -1.77
N ALA A 47 11.40 16.57 -1.11
CA ALA A 47 11.92 15.53 -0.24
C ALA A 47 12.76 14.51 -1.04
N TYR A 48 12.27 14.09 -2.21
CA TYR A 48 13.05 13.25 -3.12
C TYR A 48 14.36 13.93 -3.53
N GLN A 49 14.28 15.16 -4.07
CA GLN A 49 15.45 15.90 -4.54
C GLN A 49 16.50 16.03 -3.45
N TRP A 50 16.12 16.54 -2.27
CA TRP A 50 17.02 16.67 -1.13
C TRP A 50 17.67 15.34 -0.77
N SER A 51 16.87 14.28 -0.67
CA SER A 51 17.39 12.97 -0.27
C SER A 51 18.36 12.41 -1.31
N SER A 52 18.19 12.74 -2.59
CA SER A 52 19.02 12.27 -3.69
C SER A 52 20.40 12.96 -3.74
N GLU A 53 20.43 14.25 -3.37
CA GLU A 53 21.61 15.12 -3.43
C GLU A 53 22.44 15.05 -2.15
N ASP A 54 21.80 15.04 -0.97
CA ASP A 54 22.49 15.09 0.32
C ASP A 54 22.71 13.69 0.94
N ARG A 55 23.97 13.26 0.94
CA ARG A 55 24.42 11.98 1.52
C ARG A 55 25.24 12.16 2.80
N SER A 56 25.20 13.35 3.41
CA SER A 56 25.90 13.61 4.67
C SER A 56 25.41 12.70 5.81
N PRO A 57 26.24 12.47 6.86
CA PRO A 57 25.80 11.75 8.05
C PRO A 57 24.52 12.33 8.68
N ASP A 58 24.38 13.66 8.70
CA ASP A 58 23.19 14.35 9.22
C ASP A 58 21.94 14.07 8.39
N ALA A 59 22.06 14.03 7.06
CA ALA A 59 20.96 13.68 6.16
C ALA A 59 20.56 12.20 6.30
N LEU A 60 21.53 11.30 6.45
CA LEU A 60 21.28 9.88 6.72
C LEU A 60 20.55 9.69 8.07
N LEU A 61 21.00 10.37 9.12
CA LEU A 61 20.35 10.34 10.43
C LEU A 61 18.93 10.92 10.36
N THR A 62 18.74 12.03 9.64
CA THR A 62 17.42 12.65 9.43
C THR A 62 16.46 11.67 8.76
N ARG A 63 16.89 10.95 7.72
CA ARG A 63 16.07 9.93 7.04
C ARG A 63 15.72 8.76 7.96
N ALA A 64 16.68 8.28 8.75
CA ALA A 64 16.45 7.18 9.68
C ALA A 64 15.45 7.56 10.78
N LEU A 65 15.58 8.76 11.37
CA LEU A 65 14.64 9.28 12.37
C LEU A 65 13.24 9.51 11.79
N HIS A 66 13.18 9.97 10.53
CA HIS A 66 11.92 10.11 9.82
C HIS A 66 11.23 8.75 9.67
N ASP A 67 11.92 7.76 9.10
CA ASP A 67 11.36 6.43 8.84
C ASP A 67 10.92 5.74 10.14
N GLU A 68 11.68 5.88 11.23
CA GLU A 68 11.28 5.44 12.58
C GLU A 68 9.98 6.13 13.05
N SER A 69 9.82 7.43 12.79
CA SER A 69 8.56 8.11 13.16
C SER A 69 7.37 7.63 12.32
N ILE A 70 7.61 7.23 11.07
CA ILE A 70 6.58 6.62 10.22
C ILE A 70 6.22 5.23 10.74
N ASP A 71 7.17 4.40 11.16
CA ASP A 71 6.89 3.09 11.78
C ASP A 71 5.98 3.23 13.01
N GLN A 72 6.30 4.17 13.90
CA GLN A 72 5.49 4.40 15.09
C GLN A 72 4.09 4.91 14.75
N ALA A 73 3.96 5.80 13.76
CA ALA A 73 2.67 6.29 13.28
C ALA A 73 1.86 5.18 12.61
N LEU A 74 2.51 4.33 11.82
CA LEU A 74 1.91 3.21 11.12
C LEU A 74 1.41 2.16 12.11
N GLY A 75 2.22 1.78 13.10
CA GLY A 75 1.80 0.84 14.14
C GLY A 75 0.54 1.28 14.89
N ARG A 76 0.44 2.57 15.23
CA ARG A 76 -0.79 3.15 15.84
C ARG A 76 -1.96 3.21 14.86
N TRP A 77 -1.69 3.36 13.57
CA TRP A 77 -2.72 3.43 12.55
C TRP A 77 -3.26 2.04 12.19
N CYS A 78 -2.44 0.99 12.25
CA CYS A 78 -2.88 -0.37 11.93
C CYS A 78 -3.85 -0.95 12.98
N ASP A 79 -3.71 -0.64 14.26
CA ASP A 79 -4.63 -1.15 15.31
C ASP A 79 -5.92 -0.29 15.39
N PRO A 80 -7.16 -0.84 15.38
CA PRO A 80 -7.57 -2.26 15.35
C PRO A 80 -8.00 -2.75 13.95
N ARG A 81 -7.44 -2.18 12.89
CA ARG A 81 -7.78 -2.51 11.50
C ARG A 81 -7.24 -3.89 11.15
N LYS A 82 -7.96 -4.57 10.25
CA LYS A 82 -7.47 -5.77 9.56
C LYS A 82 -7.06 -5.37 8.15
N LEU A 83 -5.81 -5.63 7.79
CA LEU A 83 -5.23 -5.12 6.56
C LEU A 83 -5.08 -6.24 5.54
N VAL A 84 -5.52 -5.95 4.32
CA VAL A 84 -5.31 -6.82 3.16
C VAL A 84 -4.39 -6.11 2.17
N GLY A 85 -3.32 -6.80 1.79
CA GLY A 85 -2.35 -6.32 0.82
C GLY A 85 -2.83 -6.51 -0.61
N VAL A 86 -2.67 -5.52 -1.47
CA VAL A 86 -2.78 -5.69 -2.92
C VAL A 86 -1.48 -5.26 -3.57
N MET A 87 -0.78 -6.26 -4.10
CA MET A 87 0.49 -6.12 -4.81
C MET A 87 0.27 -6.25 -6.30
N GLY A 88 1.05 -5.53 -7.09
CA GLY A 88 0.97 -5.57 -8.54
C GLY A 88 1.85 -4.54 -9.21
N GLY A 89 2.10 -4.74 -10.50
CA GLY A 89 2.97 -3.84 -11.26
C GLY A 89 2.36 -2.45 -11.48
N HIS A 90 3.24 -1.46 -11.66
CA HIS A 90 2.89 -0.10 -12.10
C HIS A 90 2.41 -0.03 -13.58
N ALA A 91 2.33 -1.17 -14.28
CA ALA A 91 2.10 -1.25 -15.72
C ALA A 91 0.62 -1.25 -16.14
N ALA A 92 -0.31 -1.43 -15.19
CA ALA A 92 -1.74 -1.29 -15.46
C ALA A 92 -2.07 0.19 -15.69
N GLU A 93 -2.20 0.63 -16.94
CA GLU A 93 -2.50 2.02 -17.27
C GLU A 93 -3.96 2.37 -16.97
N ARG A 94 -4.25 3.64 -16.61
CA ARG A 94 -5.65 4.06 -16.42
C ARG A 94 -6.41 3.89 -17.74
N GLY A 95 -7.62 3.37 -17.67
CA GLY A 95 -8.44 3.02 -18.82
C GLY A 95 -8.23 1.59 -19.36
N SER A 96 -7.27 0.82 -18.80
CA SER A 96 -7.10 -0.60 -19.13
C SER A 96 -8.07 -1.50 -18.35
N GLN A 97 -8.27 -2.72 -18.83
CA GLN A 97 -9.08 -3.73 -18.14
C GLN A 97 -8.44 -4.14 -16.81
N GLU A 98 -7.11 -4.29 -16.77
CA GLU A 98 -6.34 -4.62 -15.57
C GLU A 98 -6.51 -3.56 -14.48
N TYR A 99 -6.55 -2.28 -14.86
CA TYR A 99 -6.81 -1.19 -13.92
C TYR A 99 -8.24 -1.25 -13.36
N ALA A 100 -9.23 -1.52 -14.22
CA ALA A 100 -10.61 -1.68 -13.79
C ALA A 100 -10.80 -2.90 -12.86
N ASP A 101 -10.12 -4.01 -13.14
CA ASP A 101 -10.15 -5.22 -12.31
C ASP A 101 -9.48 -4.98 -10.95
N ALA A 102 -8.33 -4.31 -10.90
CA ALA A 102 -7.70 -3.92 -9.65
C ALA A 102 -8.57 -2.94 -8.83
N THR A 103 -9.32 -2.05 -9.50
CA THR A 103 -10.31 -1.18 -8.85
C THR A 103 -11.45 -1.98 -8.24
N ARG A 104 -12.02 -2.94 -8.98
CA ARG A 104 -13.04 -3.86 -8.45
C ARG A 104 -12.53 -4.67 -7.26
N LEU A 105 -11.31 -5.20 -7.34
CA LEU A 105 -10.67 -5.91 -6.23
C LEU A 105 -10.60 -5.02 -4.98
N GLY A 106 -10.04 -3.81 -5.12
CA GLY A 106 -9.90 -2.85 -4.03
C GLY A 106 -11.24 -2.49 -3.39
N ARG A 107 -12.29 -2.32 -4.19
CA ARG A 107 -13.64 -2.01 -3.72
C ARG A 107 -14.25 -3.15 -2.91
N THR A 108 -14.19 -4.38 -3.44
CA THR A 108 -14.75 -5.57 -2.78
C THR A 108 -14.02 -5.90 -1.48
N LEU A 109 -12.69 -5.70 -1.44
CA LEU A 109 -11.89 -5.87 -0.22
C LEU A 109 -12.13 -4.73 0.78
N GLY A 110 -12.24 -3.49 0.29
CA GLY A 110 -12.46 -2.29 1.10
C GLY A 110 -13.78 -2.27 1.87
N ALA A 111 -14.77 -3.06 1.44
CA ALA A 111 -16.05 -3.22 2.13
C ALA A 111 -15.94 -3.99 3.47
N THR A 112 -14.86 -4.75 3.68
CA THR A 112 -14.70 -5.65 4.83
C THR A 112 -13.35 -5.50 5.54
N HIS A 113 -12.33 -5.00 4.83
CA HIS A 113 -10.96 -4.85 5.30
C HIS A 113 -10.40 -3.47 4.96
N THR A 114 -9.27 -3.13 5.57
CA THR A 114 -8.48 -1.96 5.16
C THR A 114 -7.48 -2.38 4.08
N VAL A 115 -7.64 -1.85 2.87
CA VAL A 115 -6.70 -2.14 1.76
C VAL A 115 -5.38 -1.40 1.97
N ALA A 116 -4.27 -2.13 1.83
CA ALA A 116 -2.92 -1.59 1.82
C ALA A 116 -2.21 -1.92 0.51
N THR A 117 -1.50 -0.95 -0.06
CA THR A 117 -0.74 -1.12 -1.31
C THR A 117 0.62 -0.45 -1.19
N GLY A 118 1.47 -0.64 -2.21
CA GLY A 118 2.72 0.11 -2.33
C GLY A 118 2.55 1.62 -2.61
N GLY A 119 1.33 2.13 -2.82
CA GLY A 119 1.03 3.55 -2.92
C GLY A 119 1.51 4.26 -4.20
N GLY A 120 2.01 3.51 -5.19
CA GLY A 120 2.43 4.03 -6.49
C GLY A 120 1.29 4.06 -7.53
N PRO A 121 1.62 4.32 -8.80
CA PRO A 121 0.66 4.26 -9.91
C PRO A 121 0.27 2.82 -10.28
N GLY A 122 -0.66 2.69 -11.22
CA GLY A 122 -1.07 1.41 -11.79
C GLY A 122 -1.95 0.58 -10.88
N ALA A 123 -1.68 -0.72 -10.72
CA ALA A 123 -2.55 -1.62 -9.96
C ALA A 123 -2.69 -1.20 -8.48
N MET A 124 -1.62 -0.64 -7.90
CA MET A 124 -1.63 -0.08 -6.54
C MET A 124 -2.59 1.11 -6.43
N GLU A 125 -2.52 2.04 -7.39
CA GLU A 125 -3.44 3.18 -7.47
C GLU A 125 -4.89 2.71 -7.62
N ALA A 126 -5.14 1.79 -8.54
CA ALA A 126 -6.46 1.24 -8.80
C ALA A 126 -7.06 0.57 -7.56
N ALA A 127 -6.28 -0.21 -6.82
CA ALA A 127 -6.74 -0.84 -5.58
C ALA A 127 -7.04 0.21 -4.48
N ASN A 128 -6.24 1.27 -4.34
CA ASN A 128 -6.55 2.37 -3.41
C ASN A 128 -7.80 3.16 -3.83
N LEU A 129 -8.00 3.38 -5.14
CA LEU A 129 -9.20 3.99 -5.69
C LEU A 129 -10.44 3.17 -5.33
N GLY A 130 -10.40 1.87 -5.65
CA GLY A 130 -11.47 0.94 -5.35
C GLY A 130 -11.81 0.93 -3.86
N ALA A 131 -10.80 0.82 -2.99
CA ALA A 131 -10.98 0.83 -1.55
C ALA A 131 -11.60 2.15 -1.06
N SER A 132 -11.19 3.29 -1.61
CA SER A 132 -11.80 4.58 -1.29
C SER A 132 -13.28 4.63 -1.66
N LEU A 133 -13.64 3.99 -2.78
CA LEU A 133 -14.99 3.90 -3.34
C LEU A 133 -15.79 2.70 -2.83
N ALA A 134 -15.36 2.03 -1.75
CA ALA A 134 -16.03 0.82 -1.22
C ALA A 134 -17.55 1.01 -1.03
N GLU A 135 -17.95 2.17 -0.51
CA GLU A 135 -19.36 2.52 -0.22
C GLU A 135 -20.03 3.36 -1.33
N ALA A 136 -19.31 3.67 -2.42
CA ALA A 136 -19.87 4.42 -3.54
C ALA A 136 -20.76 3.52 -4.41
N ASP A 137 -21.69 4.11 -5.17
CA ASP A 137 -22.47 3.38 -6.16
C ASP A 137 -21.67 3.08 -7.43
N ASP A 138 -22.17 2.17 -8.27
CA ASP A 138 -21.47 1.75 -9.49
C ASP A 138 -21.28 2.92 -10.48
N ALA A 139 -22.22 3.87 -10.52
CA ALA A 139 -22.14 5.04 -11.39
C ALA A 139 -20.95 5.94 -11.02
N ALA A 140 -20.71 6.16 -9.72
CA ALA A 140 -19.56 6.94 -9.25
C ALA A 140 -18.22 6.24 -9.56
N VAL A 141 -18.18 4.90 -9.49
CA VAL A 141 -16.98 4.13 -9.88
C VAL A 141 -16.70 4.26 -11.37
N ASP A 142 -17.72 4.08 -12.20
CA ASP A 142 -17.59 4.20 -13.65
C ASP A 142 -17.19 5.62 -14.08
N GLU A 143 -17.74 6.64 -13.42
CA GLU A 143 -17.36 8.04 -13.65
C GLU A 143 -15.90 8.29 -13.25
N ALA A 144 -15.46 7.81 -12.08
CA ALA A 144 -14.07 7.94 -11.65
C ALA A 144 -13.09 7.26 -12.62
N LEU A 145 -13.40 6.05 -13.08
CA LEU A 145 -12.61 5.35 -14.10
C LEU A 145 -12.57 6.12 -15.42
N GLY A 146 -13.69 6.70 -15.83
CA GLY A 146 -13.79 7.54 -17.03
C GLY A 146 -12.89 8.78 -16.96
N VAL A 147 -12.94 9.51 -15.84
CA VAL A 147 -12.09 10.69 -15.60
C VAL A 147 -10.61 10.32 -15.61
N LEU A 148 -10.24 9.19 -15.01
CA LEU A 148 -8.85 8.74 -14.94
C LEU A 148 -8.31 8.30 -16.30
N ALA A 149 -9.15 7.69 -17.15
CA ALA A 149 -8.76 7.25 -18.49
C ALA A 149 -8.35 8.42 -19.42
N GLU A 150 -8.72 9.66 -19.11
CA GLU A 150 -8.28 10.85 -19.85
C GLU A 150 -6.77 11.07 -19.78
N VAL A 151 -6.12 10.61 -18.70
CA VAL A 151 -4.67 10.72 -18.49
C VAL A 151 -4.12 9.35 -18.07
N PRO A 152 -3.88 8.43 -19.03
CA PRO A 152 -3.51 7.04 -18.77
C PRO A 152 -2.25 6.84 -17.92
N SER A 153 -1.28 7.75 -18.07
CA SER A 153 0.05 7.65 -17.49
C SER A 153 0.48 8.96 -16.84
N PHE A 154 1.32 8.86 -15.81
CA PHE A 154 1.98 10.02 -15.17
C PHE A 154 3.07 10.63 -16.05
N ARG A 155 3.34 10.02 -17.21
CA ARG A 155 4.21 10.55 -18.25
C ARG A 155 3.36 11.02 -19.43
N PRO A 156 3.69 12.19 -20.02
CA PRO A 156 4.85 13.03 -19.72
C PRO A 156 4.65 14.02 -18.55
N SER A 157 3.46 14.14 -17.97
CA SER A 157 3.14 15.16 -16.96
C SER A 157 2.51 14.55 -15.70
N VAL A 158 3.21 14.67 -14.58
CA VAL A 158 2.67 14.33 -13.25
C VAL A 158 1.55 15.27 -12.86
N ASP A 159 1.64 16.56 -13.23
CA ASP A 159 0.60 17.56 -12.95
C ASP A 159 -0.74 17.17 -13.59
N ALA A 160 -0.75 16.86 -14.89
CA ALA A 160 -1.99 16.42 -15.55
C ALA A 160 -2.54 15.12 -14.96
N TRP A 161 -1.66 14.19 -14.59
CA TRP A 161 -2.02 12.91 -14.02
C TRP A 161 -2.62 13.03 -12.62
N VAL A 162 -2.07 13.89 -11.78
CA VAL A 162 -2.60 14.15 -10.43
C VAL A 162 -3.87 15.00 -10.48
N ASP A 163 -3.98 15.95 -11.42
CA ASP A 163 -5.20 16.74 -11.63
C ASP A 163 -6.40 15.86 -12.01
N ALA A 164 -6.20 14.88 -12.89
CA ALA A 164 -7.22 13.86 -13.19
C ALA A 164 -7.59 13.06 -11.93
N ALA A 165 -6.60 12.69 -11.12
CA ALA A 165 -6.82 11.93 -9.90
C ALA A 165 -7.60 12.73 -8.85
N TRP A 166 -7.34 14.03 -8.70
CA TRP A 166 -8.07 14.92 -7.81
C TRP A 166 -9.53 15.08 -8.23
N ARG A 167 -9.80 15.20 -9.54
CA ARG A 167 -11.17 15.22 -10.07
C ARG A 167 -11.91 13.93 -9.75
N ALA A 168 -11.28 12.77 -10.00
CA ALA A 168 -11.88 11.47 -9.67
C ALA A 168 -12.11 11.31 -8.16
N ARG A 169 -11.15 11.75 -7.33
CA ARG A 169 -11.28 11.70 -5.87
C ARG A 169 -12.41 12.59 -5.34
N ALA A 170 -12.70 13.72 -5.99
CA ALA A 170 -13.79 14.61 -5.60
C ALA A 170 -15.18 13.96 -5.73
N LEU A 171 -15.32 12.89 -6.52
CA LEU A 171 -16.54 12.09 -6.64
C LEU A 171 -16.82 11.25 -5.37
N CYS A 172 -15.82 11.07 -4.51
CA CYS A 172 -15.94 10.34 -3.25
C CYS A 172 -15.66 11.28 -2.05
N PRO A 173 -16.68 12.00 -1.54
CA PRO A 173 -16.47 12.96 -0.45
C PRO A 173 -16.13 12.28 0.89
N THR A 174 -16.48 11.01 1.05
CA THR A 174 -16.26 10.21 2.27
C THR A 174 -15.53 8.91 1.93
N PRO A 175 -14.23 8.97 1.58
CA PRO A 175 -13.49 7.78 1.19
C PRO A 175 -13.28 6.83 2.37
N SER A 176 -13.46 5.53 2.15
CA SER A 176 -13.16 4.53 3.17
C SER A 176 -11.66 4.48 3.49
N PRO A 177 -11.27 4.27 4.77
CA PRO A 177 -9.86 4.23 5.15
C PRO A 177 -9.07 3.15 4.40
N ASN A 178 -7.96 3.57 3.79
CA ASN A 178 -7.01 2.69 3.11
C ASN A 178 -5.59 3.30 3.13
N LEU A 179 -4.58 2.46 2.87
CA LEU A 179 -3.16 2.78 3.06
C LEU A 179 -2.37 2.68 1.74
N GLY A 180 -1.48 3.64 1.53
CA GLY A 180 -0.39 3.55 0.57
C GLY A 180 0.96 3.58 1.28
N VAL A 181 1.90 2.72 0.89
CA VAL A 181 3.25 2.67 1.47
C VAL A 181 4.32 2.96 0.40
N PRO A 182 4.41 4.18 -0.16
CA PRO A 182 5.36 4.52 -1.22
C PRO A 182 6.77 4.78 -0.68
N THR A 183 7.70 5.07 -1.59
CA THR A 183 9.11 5.30 -1.27
C THR A 183 9.68 6.50 -2.04
N TRP A 184 10.60 7.25 -1.43
CA TRP A 184 11.44 8.21 -2.15
C TRP A 184 12.68 7.57 -2.79
N PHE A 185 12.94 6.27 -2.55
CA PHE A 185 14.15 5.60 -3.06
C PHE A 185 14.24 5.64 -4.59
N TYR A 186 13.13 5.35 -5.27
CA TYR A 186 13.04 5.37 -6.73
C TYR A 186 12.84 6.79 -7.29
N GLY A 187 11.95 7.56 -6.65
CA GLY A 187 11.65 8.98 -6.92
C GLY A 187 11.09 9.36 -8.28
N HIS A 188 10.97 8.40 -9.20
CA HIS A 188 10.34 8.58 -10.50
C HIS A 188 8.88 8.13 -10.54
N GLU A 189 8.37 7.55 -9.45
CA GLU A 189 6.97 7.16 -9.30
C GLU A 189 6.28 8.10 -8.28
N PRO A 190 5.31 8.92 -8.73
CA PRO A 190 4.54 9.77 -7.83
C PRO A 190 3.58 8.91 -6.97
N PRO A 191 3.35 9.28 -5.70
CA PRO A 191 2.39 8.56 -4.85
C PRO A 191 0.96 8.80 -5.34
N ASN A 192 0.10 7.79 -5.33
CA ASN A 192 -1.30 7.99 -5.69
C ASN A 192 -2.05 8.83 -4.63
N VAL A 193 -3.14 9.48 -5.05
CA VAL A 193 -3.93 10.37 -4.17
C VAL A 193 -5.14 9.70 -3.54
N PHE A 194 -5.41 8.43 -3.86
CA PHE A 194 -6.57 7.69 -3.34
C PHE A 194 -6.27 7.05 -1.99
N ALA A 195 -4.99 6.81 -1.68
CA ALA A 195 -4.57 6.45 -0.33
C ALA A 195 -5.00 7.51 0.70
N THR A 196 -5.91 7.16 1.61
CA THR A 196 -6.37 8.11 2.66
C THR A 196 -5.30 8.36 3.73
N SER A 197 -4.32 7.46 3.84
CA SER A 197 -3.16 7.58 4.71
C SER A 197 -1.94 7.02 3.98
N ILE A 198 -0.80 7.69 4.11
CA ILE A 198 0.42 7.38 3.38
C ILE A 198 1.59 7.20 4.34
N ALA A 199 2.17 6.00 4.38
CA ALA A 199 3.40 5.69 5.08
C ALA A 199 4.56 5.72 4.07
N LYS A 200 5.08 6.91 3.77
CA LYS A 200 6.16 7.09 2.78
C LYS A 200 7.52 6.99 3.44
N TYR A 201 8.41 6.17 2.88
CA TYR A 201 9.73 5.87 3.46
C TYR A 201 10.88 6.38 2.58
N PHE A 202 12.03 6.67 3.20
CA PHE A 202 13.29 6.86 2.46
C PHE A 202 14.01 5.53 2.21
N ARG A 203 13.97 4.60 3.17
CA ARG A 203 14.66 3.31 3.07
C ARG A 203 13.77 2.24 2.45
N ASN A 204 14.10 1.84 1.21
CA ASN A 204 13.30 0.88 0.48
C ASN A 204 13.20 -0.49 1.17
N ALA A 205 14.31 -1.04 1.67
CA ALA A 205 14.28 -2.37 2.30
C ALA A 205 13.30 -2.46 3.48
N GLN A 206 13.21 -1.38 4.28
CA GLN A 206 12.25 -1.27 5.37
C GLN A 206 10.82 -1.18 4.85
N ARG A 207 10.60 -0.33 3.83
CA ARG A 207 9.30 -0.19 3.14
C ARG A 207 8.76 -1.50 2.59
N GLU A 208 9.60 -2.26 1.88
CA GLU A 208 9.18 -3.53 1.26
C GLU A 208 8.75 -4.54 2.32
N ALA A 209 9.54 -4.67 3.40
CA ALA A 209 9.22 -5.59 4.48
C ALA A 209 7.95 -5.15 5.23
N ILE A 210 7.84 -3.87 5.61
CA ILE A 210 6.76 -3.44 6.48
C ILE A 210 5.39 -3.51 5.83
N LEU A 211 5.29 -3.28 4.53
CA LEU A 211 4.03 -3.42 3.81
C LEU A 211 3.49 -4.86 3.89
N LEU A 212 4.36 -5.87 3.78
CA LEU A 212 3.94 -7.28 3.89
C LEU A 212 3.58 -7.62 5.33
N MET A 213 4.45 -7.27 6.29
CA MET A 213 4.26 -7.59 7.71
C MET A 213 2.97 -7.05 8.33
N ILE A 214 2.44 -5.92 7.84
CA ILE A 214 1.20 -5.33 8.37
C ILE A 214 -0.07 -5.95 7.78
N CYS A 215 0.02 -6.73 6.69
CA CYS A 215 -1.14 -7.29 5.98
C CYS A 215 -1.61 -8.62 6.61
N ASP A 216 -2.19 -8.52 7.81
CA ASP A 216 -2.61 -9.67 8.63
C ASP A 216 -3.82 -10.46 8.08
N ALA A 217 -4.62 -9.86 7.19
CA ALA A 217 -5.78 -10.51 6.59
C ALA A 217 -5.47 -11.24 5.27
N GLY A 218 -4.22 -11.17 4.79
CA GLY A 218 -3.76 -11.80 3.56
C GLY A 218 -3.30 -10.80 2.49
N ILE A 219 -2.71 -11.33 1.43
CA ILE A 219 -2.10 -10.55 0.34
C ILE A 219 -2.53 -11.12 -1.01
N VAL A 220 -3.00 -10.24 -1.89
CA VAL A 220 -3.27 -10.55 -3.30
C VAL A 220 -2.10 -10.09 -4.17
N PHE A 221 -1.59 -10.97 -5.02
CA PHE A 221 -0.52 -10.70 -5.96
C PHE A 221 -1.07 -10.72 -7.40
N LEU A 222 -1.28 -9.53 -7.96
CA LEU A 222 -1.65 -9.31 -9.35
C LEU A 222 -0.41 -9.43 -10.26
N PRO A 223 -0.54 -9.70 -11.57
CA PRO A 223 0.58 -9.78 -12.49
C PRO A 223 1.54 -8.57 -12.37
N GLY A 224 2.82 -8.87 -12.22
CA GLY A 224 3.87 -7.88 -11.94
C GLY A 224 5.26 -8.47 -12.16
N ALA A 225 6.27 -7.60 -12.20
CA ALA A 225 7.64 -7.98 -12.54
C ALA A 225 8.50 -8.19 -11.29
N GLY A 226 9.77 -7.76 -11.32
CA GLY A 226 10.76 -8.04 -10.27
C GLY A 226 10.33 -7.64 -8.85
N GLY A 227 9.63 -6.50 -8.68
CA GLY A 227 9.10 -6.07 -7.38
C GLY A 227 8.06 -7.04 -6.83
N THR A 228 7.03 -7.35 -7.61
CA THR A 228 5.97 -8.29 -7.19
C THR A 228 6.48 -9.71 -6.97
N VAL A 229 7.43 -10.17 -7.77
CA VAL A 229 8.09 -11.46 -7.53
C VAL A 229 8.87 -11.45 -6.21
N GLN A 230 9.58 -10.35 -5.89
CA GLN A 230 10.26 -10.20 -4.61
C GLN A 230 9.26 -10.24 -3.44
N GLU A 231 8.14 -9.50 -3.55
CA GLU A 231 7.08 -9.45 -2.53
C GLU A 231 6.50 -10.85 -2.26
N ILE A 232 6.21 -11.64 -3.31
CA ILE A 232 5.73 -13.03 -3.17
C ILE A 232 6.67 -13.85 -2.28
N PHE A 233 7.98 -13.79 -2.54
CA PHE A 233 8.93 -14.65 -1.81
C PHE A 233 9.34 -14.09 -0.45
N GLN A 234 9.21 -12.78 -0.23
CA GLN A 234 9.35 -12.20 1.11
C GLN A 234 8.19 -12.65 2.01
N ASP A 235 6.94 -12.53 1.53
CA ASP A 235 5.75 -12.97 2.25
C ASP A 235 5.74 -14.50 2.46
N ALA A 236 6.13 -15.26 1.44
CA ALA A 236 6.30 -16.71 1.56
C ALA A 236 7.30 -17.10 2.66
N CYS A 237 8.37 -16.33 2.82
CA CYS A 237 9.37 -16.58 3.85
C CYS A 237 8.79 -16.33 5.25
N GLU A 238 8.02 -15.25 5.44
CA GLU A 238 7.31 -14.98 6.70
C GLU A 238 6.34 -16.11 7.04
N ASN A 239 5.50 -16.51 6.08
CA ASN A 239 4.55 -17.61 6.21
C ASN A 239 5.23 -18.98 6.43
N TYR A 240 6.42 -19.19 5.87
CA TYR A 240 7.18 -20.43 6.06
C TYR A 240 7.60 -20.64 7.52
N TYR A 241 7.93 -19.56 8.23
CA TYR A 241 8.35 -19.59 9.64
C TYR A 241 7.22 -19.30 10.63
N ALA A 242 6.03 -18.91 10.15
CA ALA A 242 4.88 -18.60 10.99
C ALA A 242 4.31 -19.83 11.72
N THR A 243 3.73 -19.59 12.89
CA THR A 243 2.86 -20.56 13.58
C THR A 243 1.45 -20.47 13.00
N GLY A 244 0.69 -21.57 13.00
CA GLY A 244 -0.53 -21.69 12.19
C GLY A 244 -1.59 -20.59 12.35
N ASP A 245 -1.67 -19.94 13.50
CA ASP A 245 -2.57 -18.82 13.78
C ASP A 245 -2.14 -17.48 13.14
N LYS A 246 -0.88 -17.37 12.72
CA LYS A 246 -0.26 -16.18 12.14
C LYS A 246 -0.01 -16.27 10.63
N VAL A 247 -0.44 -17.37 10.01
CA VAL A 247 -0.27 -17.57 8.56
C VAL A 247 -1.34 -16.75 7.82
N ALA A 248 -0.90 -15.76 7.06
CA ALA A 248 -1.77 -14.92 6.25
C ALA A 248 -1.99 -15.58 4.86
N PRO A 249 -3.22 -15.58 4.31
CA PRO A 249 -3.45 -16.13 2.97
C PRO A 249 -2.67 -15.38 1.87
N MET A 250 -2.06 -16.14 0.97
CA MET A 250 -1.39 -15.65 -0.23
C MET A 250 -2.22 -15.99 -1.46
N VAL A 251 -2.66 -15.00 -2.23
CA VAL A 251 -3.52 -15.22 -3.39
C VAL A 251 -2.89 -14.68 -4.67
N LEU A 252 -2.40 -15.57 -5.52
CA LEU A 252 -1.85 -15.20 -6.82
C LEU A 252 -2.98 -15.16 -7.86
N VAL A 253 -3.13 -14.04 -8.57
CA VAL A 253 -4.16 -13.86 -9.61
C VAL A 253 -3.53 -13.95 -11.00
N GLY A 254 -4.13 -14.76 -11.86
CA GLY A 254 -3.68 -14.97 -13.23
C GLY A 254 -2.86 -16.24 -13.37
N ARG A 255 -3.55 -17.40 -13.38
CA ARG A 255 -2.95 -18.74 -13.43
C ARG A 255 -1.84 -18.85 -14.46
N ARG A 256 -2.16 -18.54 -15.72
CA ARG A 256 -1.21 -18.63 -16.83
C ARG A 256 0.05 -17.77 -16.59
N TYR A 257 -0.11 -16.57 -16.04
CA TYR A 257 1.03 -15.69 -15.76
C TYR A 257 1.98 -16.33 -14.76
N TRP A 258 1.45 -16.79 -13.63
CA TRP A 258 2.23 -17.35 -12.52
C TRP A 258 2.68 -18.81 -12.71
N THR A 259 2.22 -19.49 -13.76
CA THR A 259 2.67 -20.85 -14.10
C THR A 259 3.54 -20.91 -15.36
N GLU A 260 3.42 -19.96 -16.29
CA GLU A 260 4.11 -20.00 -17.59
C GLU A 260 4.99 -18.76 -17.85
N THR A 261 4.52 -17.55 -17.56
CA THR A 261 5.27 -16.32 -17.88
C THR A 261 6.35 -16.01 -16.85
N LEU A 262 5.97 -15.96 -15.57
CA LEU A 262 6.88 -15.88 -14.43
C LEU A 262 6.46 -17.00 -13.46
N PRO A 263 7.02 -18.22 -13.60
CA PRO A 263 6.52 -19.44 -12.96
C PRO A 263 6.82 -19.50 -11.44
N ALA A 264 6.34 -18.52 -10.69
CA ALA A 264 6.49 -18.43 -9.23
C ALA A 264 5.68 -19.51 -8.51
N TRP A 265 4.54 -19.93 -9.08
CA TRP A 265 3.60 -20.86 -8.46
C TRP A 265 4.26 -22.20 -8.07
N GLN A 266 5.04 -22.79 -8.98
CA GLN A 266 5.64 -24.11 -8.78
C GLN A 266 6.65 -24.08 -7.63
N LEU A 267 7.50 -23.05 -7.57
CA LEU A 267 8.46 -22.89 -6.49
C LEU A 267 7.77 -22.60 -5.16
N LEU A 268 6.79 -21.70 -5.14
CA LEU A 268 6.02 -21.36 -3.94
C LEU A 268 5.31 -22.60 -3.36
N THR A 269 4.65 -23.40 -4.21
CA THR A 269 3.99 -24.65 -3.80
C THR A 269 4.99 -25.67 -3.25
N ALA A 270 6.18 -25.77 -3.85
CA ALA A 270 7.22 -26.67 -3.36
C ALA A 270 7.76 -26.26 -1.98
N LEU A 271 7.91 -24.95 -1.73
CA LEU A 271 8.31 -24.41 -0.43
C LEU A 271 7.23 -24.60 0.64
N ALA A 272 5.96 -24.48 0.26
CA ALA A 272 4.82 -24.57 1.16
C ALA A 272 4.51 -26.00 1.64
N ARG A 273 4.89 -27.03 0.88
CA ARG A 273 4.53 -28.43 1.15
C ARG A 273 4.96 -28.89 2.56
N GLY A 274 4.02 -29.45 3.31
CA GLY A 274 4.19 -29.95 4.68
C GLY A 274 4.39 -28.84 5.71
N ARG A 275 4.10 -27.58 5.37
CA ARG A 275 4.21 -26.42 6.26
C ARG A 275 2.84 -25.85 6.59
N ALA A 276 2.78 -25.01 7.62
CA ALA A 276 1.53 -24.35 8.03
C ALA A 276 0.90 -23.50 6.92
N MET A 277 1.73 -22.96 6.00
CA MET A 277 1.29 -22.17 4.85
C MET A 277 0.69 -22.95 3.69
N GLU A 278 0.77 -24.30 3.67
CA GLU A 278 0.34 -25.12 2.52
C GLU A 278 -1.11 -24.83 2.10
N ASP A 279 -2.02 -24.78 3.06
CA ASP A 279 -3.45 -24.54 2.83
C ASP A 279 -3.80 -23.05 2.62
N HIS A 280 -2.81 -22.16 2.72
CA HIS A 280 -2.96 -20.70 2.66
C HIS A 280 -2.41 -20.10 1.36
N VAL A 281 -1.82 -20.93 0.49
CA VAL A 281 -1.31 -20.49 -0.82
C VAL A 281 -2.32 -20.84 -1.91
N HIS A 282 -2.83 -19.82 -2.60
CA HIS A 282 -3.89 -19.95 -3.59
C HIS A 282 -3.47 -19.41 -4.95
N LEU A 283 -3.96 -20.04 -6.03
CA LEU A 283 -3.82 -19.57 -7.41
C LEU A 283 -5.19 -19.55 -8.09
N VAL A 284 -5.62 -18.35 -8.47
CA VAL A 284 -6.93 -18.06 -9.05
C VAL A 284 -6.80 -17.39 -10.41
N ASP A 285 -7.89 -17.35 -11.16
CA ASP A 285 -7.92 -16.78 -12.50
C ASP A 285 -8.43 -15.33 -12.49
N THR A 286 -9.24 -14.95 -11.50
CA THR A 286 -9.88 -13.63 -11.45
C THR A 286 -9.70 -12.93 -10.10
N VAL A 287 -9.86 -11.60 -10.11
CA VAL A 287 -9.89 -10.78 -8.91
C VAL A 287 -11.10 -11.07 -8.01
N ASP A 288 -12.22 -11.49 -8.59
CA ASP A 288 -13.44 -11.83 -7.84
C ASP A 288 -13.24 -13.11 -7.02
N GLU A 289 -12.58 -14.12 -7.59
CA GLU A 289 -12.17 -15.33 -6.86
C GLU A 289 -11.20 -14.99 -5.71
N ALA A 290 -10.27 -14.06 -5.94
CA ALA A 290 -9.35 -13.62 -4.89
C ALA A 290 -10.08 -12.92 -3.74
N ALA A 291 -10.97 -11.98 -4.05
CA ALA A 291 -11.76 -11.29 -3.05
C ALA A 291 -12.66 -12.27 -2.27
N ALA A 292 -13.26 -13.24 -2.96
CA ALA A 292 -14.10 -14.27 -2.34
C ALA A 292 -13.31 -15.18 -1.38
N LEU A 293 -12.01 -15.41 -1.60
CA LEU A 293 -11.17 -16.18 -0.67
C LEU A 293 -10.90 -15.39 0.62
N LEU A 294 -10.56 -14.10 0.50
CA LEU A 294 -10.18 -13.25 1.64
C LEU A 294 -11.38 -12.75 2.44
N ASN A 295 -12.56 -12.66 1.83
CA ASN A 295 -13.81 -12.30 2.52
C ASN A 295 -14.49 -13.47 3.25
N ARG A 296 -13.93 -14.68 3.22
CA ARG A 296 -14.52 -15.81 3.96
C ARG A 296 -14.37 -15.59 5.47
N PRO A 297 -15.44 -15.75 6.26
CA PRO A 297 -15.29 -15.78 7.71
C PRO A 297 -14.36 -16.95 8.09
N PRO A 298 -13.49 -16.79 9.11
CA PRO A 298 -12.60 -17.86 9.54
C PRO A 298 -13.43 -19.10 9.88
N VAL A 299 -13.08 -20.23 9.25
CA VAL A 299 -13.73 -21.51 9.56
C VAL A 299 -13.39 -21.86 11.01
N SER A 300 -14.38 -21.83 11.90
CA SER A 300 -14.22 -22.32 13.26
C SER A 300 -13.83 -23.81 13.19
N ARG A 301 -12.57 -24.14 13.49
CA ARG A 301 -12.17 -25.55 13.65
C ARG A 301 -12.90 -26.11 14.87
N PRO A 302 -13.52 -27.30 14.79
CA PRO A 302 -14.08 -27.95 15.96
C PRO A 302 -12.95 -28.17 16.99
N SER A 303 -13.20 -27.78 18.24
CA SER A 303 -12.31 -28.02 19.37
C SER A 303 -11.96 -29.50 19.42
N ALA A 304 -10.66 -29.81 19.49
CA ALA A 304 -10.19 -31.17 19.67
C ALA A 304 -10.90 -31.78 20.90
N PRO A 305 -11.37 -33.04 20.83
CA PRO A 305 -12.01 -33.67 21.98
C PRO A 305 -10.99 -33.77 23.12
N ASP A 306 -11.40 -33.32 24.32
CA ASP A 306 -10.63 -33.46 25.54
C ASP A 306 -10.15 -34.90 25.70
N ALA A 307 -8.83 -35.08 25.70
CA ALA A 307 -8.22 -36.35 26.08
C ALA A 307 -8.52 -36.59 27.57
N ARG A 308 -9.39 -37.58 27.84
CA ARG A 308 -9.61 -38.15 29.18
C ARG A 308 -8.61 -39.25 29.46
#